data_AF-A0A379S390-F1
#
_entry.id   AF-A0A379S390-F1
#
_cell.length_a   1.000
_cell.length_b   1.000
_cell.length_c   1.000
_cell.angle_alpha   90.00
_cell.angle_beta   90.00
_cell.angle_gamma   90.00
#
_symmetry.space_group_name_H-M   'P 1'
#
loop_
_entity.id
_entity.type
_entity.pdbx_description
1 polymer ?
#
loop_
_entity_poly.entity_id
_entity_poly.type
_entity_poly.pdbx_seq_one_letter_code
_entity_poly.pdbx_strand_id
1 'polypeptide(L)'
;MNVLTFLRDIGKHFSVNQMINKEAVKQRLNRDDQGISFTEFSYNLLQGYDFACLNKLHGVALQIGGSDQWGNITSGIDLTRRLHQNQVFGLTVPLITKADGTKFGKTEGGAVWLDPKKTSPYKFYQFWINTADADVYRFLKFFTFMDIEEINALEEEDKTAVKRRALSMCWPSR
;
A
#
# COMPACT_ATOMS: atom_id res chain seq x y z
N MET A 1 12.95 -24.80 -8.37
CA MET A 1 12.05 -25.69 -7.59
C MET A 1 11.20 -26.48 -8.57
N ASN A 2 11.04 -27.80 -8.38
CA ASN A 2 10.14 -28.63 -9.21
C ASN A 2 8.68 -28.48 -8.73
N VAL A 3 7.70 -28.59 -9.63
CA VAL A 3 6.26 -28.44 -9.31
C VAL A 3 5.77 -29.44 -8.26
N LEU A 4 6.23 -30.69 -8.30
CA LEU A 4 5.85 -31.71 -7.31
C LEU A 4 6.41 -31.36 -5.94
N THR A 5 7.65 -30.86 -5.90
CA THR A 5 8.28 -30.35 -4.67
C THR A 5 7.49 -29.17 -4.12
N PHE A 6 7.06 -28.23 -4.96
CA PHE A 6 6.26 -27.08 -4.53
C PHE A 6 4.93 -27.51 -3.92
N LEU A 7 4.16 -28.35 -4.62
CA LEU A 7 2.86 -28.81 -4.13
C LEU A 7 2.98 -29.62 -2.84
N ARG A 8 4.01 -30.47 -2.73
CA ARG A 8 4.22 -31.32 -1.55
C ARG A 8 4.79 -30.57 -0.36
N ASP A 9 5.83 -29.77 -0.56
CA ASP A 9 6.59 -29.18 0.54
C ASP A 9 5.97 -27.86 1.02
N ILE A 10 5.32 -27.12 0.11
CA ILE A 10 4.64 -25.85 0.41
C ILE A 10 3.13 -26.05 0.46
N GLY A 11 2.54 -26.60 -0.60
CA GLY A 11 1.08 -26.72 -0.76
C GLY A 11 0.39 -27.45 0.39
N LYS A 12 1.02 -28.47 0.99
CA LYS A 12 0.47 -29.21 2.15
C LYS A 12 0.14 -28.33 3.36
N HIS A 13 0.75 -27.16 3.47
CA HIS A 13 0.55 -26.24 4.59
C HIS A 13 -0.63 -25.29 4.38
N PHE A 14 -1.24 -25.29 3.20
CA PHE A 14 -2.33 -24.39 2.84
C PHE A 14 -3.66 -25.15 2.76
N SER A 15 -4.62 -24.76 3.60
CA SER A 15 -5.98 -25.30 3.52
C SER A 15 -6.76 -24.56 2.43
N VAL A 16 -7.29 -25.30 1.46
CA VAL A 16 -8.15 -24.74 0.40
C VAL A 16 -9.36 -24.02 1.01
N ASN A 17 -9.99 -24.59 2.04
CA ASN A 17 -11.11 -23.96 2.75
C ASN A 17 -10.73 -22.61 3.38
N GLN A 18 -9.53 -22.48 3.94
CA GLN A 18 -9.08 -21.19 4.48
C GLN A 18 -8.78 -20.20 3.35
N MET A 19 -8.16 -20.66 2.27
CA MET A 19 -7.80 -19.81 1.14
C MET A 19 -9.02 -19.19 0.44
N ILE A 20 -10.08 -19.96 0.19
CA ILE A 20 -11.31 -19.45 -0.45
C ILE A 20 -12.09 -18.45 0.44
N ASN A 21 -11.92 -18.55 1.76
CA ASN A 21 -12.59 -17.68 2.73
C ASN A 21 -11.83 -16.37 2.97
N LYS A 22 -10.61 -16.21 2.44
CA LYS A 22 -9.89 -14.92 2.49
C LYS A 22 -10.66 -13.87 1.71
N GLU A 23 -10.80 -12.68 2.26
CA GLU A 23 -11.62 -11.60 1.71
C GLU A 23 -11.24 -11.26 0.25
N ALA A 24 -9.94 -11.21 -0.06
CA ALA A 24 -9.43 -10.95 -1.42
C ALA A 24 -9.87 -12.00 -2.46
N VAL A 25 -10.07 -13.25 -2.06
CA VAL A 25 -10.47 -14.36 -2.94
C VAL A 25 -11.99 -14.51 -2.95
N LYS A 26 -12.63 -14.40 -1.78
CA LYS A 26 -14.07 -14.52 -1.59
C LYS A 26 -14.86 -13.55 -2.47
N GLN A 27 -14.40 -12.30 -2.60
CA GLN A 27 -15.04 -11.31 -3.46
C GLN A 27 -15.02 -11.69 -4.96
N ARG A 28 -13.99 -12.43 -5.41
CA ARG A 28 -13.91 -12.91 -6.80
C ARG A 28 -14.77 -14.16 -7.00
N LEU A 29 -14.73 -15.10 -6.06
CA LEU A 29 -15.52 -16.33 -6.15
C LEU A 29 -17.04 -16.10 -6.18
N ASN A 30 -17.51 -15.01 -5.56
CA ASN A 30 -18.93 -14.66 -5.53
C ASN A 30 -19.42 -13.95 -6.80
N ARG A 31 -18.54 -13.63 -7.76
CA ARG A 31 -18.91 -13.03 -9.04
C ARG A 31 -19.03 -14.12 -10.09
N ASP A 32 -20.25 -14.45 -10.48
CA ASP A 32 -20.55 -15.54 -11.42
C ASP A 32 -19.88 -15.38 -12.80
N ASP A 33 -19.52 -14.14 -13.19
CA ASP A 33 -18.88 -13.78 -14.45
C ASP A 33 -17.34 -13.69 -14.37
N GLN A 34 -16.76 -13.67 -13.16
CA GLN A 34 -15.33 -13.43 -12.93
C GLN A 34 -14.76 -14.40 -11.89
N GLY A 35 -14.59 -15.67 -12.29
CA GLY A 35 -13.89 -16.66 -11.48
C GLY A 35 -12.40 -16.34 -11.26
N ILE A 36 -11.77 -17.05 -10.33
CA ILE A 36 -10.31 -16.99 -10.10
C ILE A 36 -9.64 -18.21 -10.70
N SER A 37 -8.59 -18.01 -11.50
CA SER A 37 -7.84 -19.12 -12.07
C SER A 37 -7.00 -19.84 -11.00
N PHE A 38 -6.66 -21.12 -11.22
CA PHE A 38 -5.74 -21.86 -10.34
C PHE A 38 -4.38 -21.14 -10.21
N THR A 39 -3.91 -20.54 -11.31
CA THR A 39 -2.67 -19.76 -11.33
C THR A 39 -2.72 -18.60 -10.34
N GLU A 40 -3.78 -17.78 -10.38
CA GLU A 40 -3.98 -16.67 -9.44
C GLU A 40 -4.20 -17.17 -8.01
N PHE A 41 -4.97 -18.24 -7.85
CA PHE A 41 -5.22 -18.84 -6.54
C PHE A 41 -3.92 -19.33 -5.87
N SER A 42 -2.98 -19.84 -6.68
CA SER A 42 -1.67 -20.32 -6.22
C SER A 42 -0.70 -19.20 -5.82
N TYR A 43 -0.97 -17.94 -6.20
CA TYR A 43 -0.09 -16.80 -5.91
C TYR A 43 0.16 -16.62 -4.41
N ASN A 44 -0.85 -16.88 -3.57
CA ASN A 44 -0.73 -16.79 -2.13
C ASN A 44 0.35 -17.74 -1.55
N LEU A 45 0.55 -18.90 -2.16
CA LEU A 45 1.58 -19.86 -1.76
C LEU A 45 2.97 -19.36 -2.11
N LEU A 46 3.11 -18.75 -3.29
CA LEU A 46 4.38 -18.20 -3.78
C LEU A 46 4.88 -17.08 -2.86
N GLN A 47 4.05 -16.06 -2.63
CA GLN A 47 4.43 -14.93 -1.76
C GLN A 47 4.64 -15.38 -0.31
N GLY A 48 3.87 -16.36 0.17
CA GLY A 48 4.11 -16.94 1.49
C GLY A 48 5.47 -17.63 1.59
N TYR A 49 5.86 -18.36 0.55
CA TYR A 49 7.15 -19.04 0.49
C TYR A 49 8.33 -18.08 0.35
N ASP A 50 8.14 -16.94 -0.32
CA ASP A 50 9.15 -15.88 -0.40
C ASP A 50 9.54 -15.38 1.00
N PHE A 51 8.56 -15.16 1.89
CA PHE A 51 8.85 -14.71 3.25
C PHE A 51 9.66 -15.77 4.03
N ALA A 52 9.29 -17.05 3.91
CA ALA A 52 10.06 -18.13 4.54
C ALA A 52 11.49 -18.22 3.99
N CYS A 53 11.66 -18.09 2.67
CA CYS A 53 12.99 -18.09 2.03
C CYS A 53 13.85 -16.92 2.51
N LEU A 54 13.31 -15.70 2.50
CA LEU A 54 14.03 -14.50 2.94
C LEU A 54 14.34 -14.54 4.44
N ASN A 55 13.45 -15.12 5.25
CA ASN A 55 13.71 -15.37 6.66
C ASN A 55 14.91 -16.32 6.83
N LYS A 56 14.95 -17.43 6.08
CA LYS A 56 16.06 -18.39 6.16
C LYS A 56 17.38 -17.84 5.63
N LEU A 57 17.33 -17.09 4.52
CA LEU A 57 18.53 -16.61 3.82
C LEU A 57 19.14 -15.37 4.46
N HIS A 58 18.29 -14.47 4.96
CA HIS A 58 18.71 -13.13 5.37
C HIS A 58 18.19 -12.72 6.76
N GLY A 59 17.51 -13.61 7.49
CA GLY A 59 16.96 -13.29 8.80
C GLY A 59 15.81 -12.28 8.74
N VAL A 60 15.14 -12.13 7.59
CA VAL A 60 14.01 -11.20 7.46
C VAL A 60 12.90 -11.60 8.43
N ALA A 61 12.56 -10.68 9.34
CA ALA A 61 11.57 -10.88 10.39
C ALA A 61 10.31 -10.01 10.24
N LEU A 62 10.27 -9.11 9.26
CA LEU A 62 9.14 -8.23 8.99
C LEU A 62 8.87 -8.13 7.48
N GLN A 63 7.61 -8.31 7.09
CA GLN A 63 7.15 -8.02 5.74
C GLN A 63 6.19 -6.84 5.75
N ILE A 64 6.46 -5.86 4.87
CA ILE A 64 5.62 -4.67 4.70
C ILE A 64 4.93 -4.74 3.33
N GLY A 65 3.67 -4.31 3.25
CA GLY A 65 2.95 -4.24 1.97
C GLY A 65 1.78 -3.25 2.00
N GLY A 66 1.12 -3.08 0.85
CA GLY A 66 -0.13 -2.32 0.76
C GLY A 66 -1.27 -2.97 1.55
N SER A 67 -2.34 -2.22 1.81
CA SER A 67 -3.51 -2.71 2.56
C SER A 67 -4.13 -3.99 1.98
N ASP A 68 -4.03 -4.19 0.66
CA ASP A 68 -4.51 -5.37 -0.06
C ASP A 68 -3.63 -6.63 0.13
N GLN A 69 -2.42 -6.49 0.68
CA GLN A 69 -1.45 -7.58 0.82
C GLN A 69 -1.58 -8.37 2.13
N TRP A 70 -2.47 -7.97 3.04
CA TRP A 70 -2.62 -8.58 4.36
C TRP A 70 -2.78 -10.11 4.32
N GLY A 71 -3.64 -10.60 3.42
CA GLY A 71 -3.88 -12.04 3.25
C GLY A 71 -2.65 -12.82 2.78
N ASN A 72 -1.76 -12.20 2.02
CA ASN A 72 -0.52 -12.84 1.55
C ASN A 72 0.57 -12.79 2.63
N ILE A 73 0.71 -11.67 3.32
CA ILE A 73 1.68 -11.50 4.41
C ILE A 73 1.42 -12.49 5.54
N THR A 74 0.16 -12.62 5.97
CA THR A 74 -0.23 -13.57 7.03
C THR A 74 0.05 -15.04 6.65
N SER A 75 -0.13 -15.40 5.38
CA SER A 75 0.31 -16.71 4.86
C SER A 75 1.82 -16.91 4.96
N GLY A 76 2.61 -15.88 4.69
CA GLY A 76 4.06 -15.91 4.87
C GLY A 76 4.47 -16.08 6.33
N ILE A 77 3.78 -15.39 7.25
CA ILE A 77 4.01 -15.54 8.70
C ILE A 77 3.75 -17.00 9.13
N ASP A 78 2.59 -17.55 8.77
CA ASP A 78 2.24 -18.92 9.14
C ASP A 78 3.16 -19.97 8.51
N LEU A 79 3.53 -19.79 7.24
CA LEU A 79 4.42 -20.71 6.55
C LEU A 79 5.84 -20.65 7.13
N THR A 80 6.36 -19.46 7.41
CA THR A 80 7.68 -19.29 8.04
C THR A 80 7.74 -19.98 9.39
N ARG A 81 6.71 -19.84 10.22
CA ARG A 81 6.60 -20.56 11.49
C ARG A 81 6.59 -22.08 11.29
N ARG A 82 5.88 -22.60 10.28
CA ARG A 82 5.80 -24.04 10.02
C ARG A 82 7.10 -24.62 9.46
N LEU A 83 7.80 -23.90 8.59
CA LEU A 83 9.01 -24.37 7.93
C LEU A 83 10.28 -24.16 8.77
N HIS A 84 10.36 -23.07 9.52
CA HIS A 84 11.59 -22.62 10.18
C HIS A 84 11.42 -22.38 11.68
N GLN A 85 10.22 -22.55 12.24
CA GLN A 85 9.91 -22.37 13.66
C GLN A 85 10.25 -20.96 14.18
N ASN A 86 10.33 -19.98 13.27
CA ASN A 86 10.62 -18.59 13.59
C ASN A 86 9.34 -17.76 13.68
N GLN A 87 9.31 -16.83 14.64
CA GLN A 87 8.30 -15.79 14.71
C GLN A 87 8.71 -14.63 13.81
N VAL A 88 7.80 -14.22 12.92
CA VAL A 88 7.97 -13.08 12.03
C VAL A 88 6.69 -12.24 12.02
N PHE A 89 6.78 -11.02 11.53
CA PHE A 89 5.75 -10.00 11.64
C PHE A 89 5.31 -9.48 10.27
N GLY A 90 4.13 -8.89 10.25
CA GLY A 90 3.55 -8.26 9.07
C GLY A 90 3.04 -6.87 9.40
N LEU A 91 3.24 -5.93 8.49
CA LEU A 91 2.71 -4.58 8.58
C LEU A 91 2.11 -4.19 7.23
N THR A 92 0.92 -3.59 7.25
CA THR A 92 0.31 -3.03 6.04
C THR A 92 0.21 -1.52 6.16
N VAL A 93 0.51 -0.84 5.05
CA VAL A 93 0.31 0.61 4.93
C VAL A 93 -1.11 0.91 4.44
N PRO A 94 -1.72 2.02 4.88
CA PRO A 94 -3.08 2.36 4.48
C PRO A 94 -3.17 2.63 2.97
N LEU A 95 -4.36 2.39 2.42
CA LEU A 95 -4.65 2.82 1.05
C LEU A 95 -4.66 4.35 1.00
N ILE A 96 -3.82 4.93 0.14
CA ILE A 96 -3.79 6.38 -0.02
C ILE A 96 -4.99 6.83 -0.86
N THR A 97 -5.90 7.57 -0.22
CA THR A 97 -7.04 8.24 -0.84
C THR A 97 -6.91 9.75 -0.69
N LYS A 98 -7.54 10.48 -1.62
CA LYS A 98 -7.75 11.91 -1.49
C LYS A 98 -9.00 12.20 -0.65
N ALA A 99 -9.09 13.40 -0.09
CA ALA A 99 -10.26 13.84 0.69
C ALA A 99 -11.55 13.87 -0.16
N ASP A 100 -11.42 14.03 -1.49
CA ASP A 100 -12.52 13.97 -2.45
C ASP A 100 -13.02 12.54 -2.75
N GLY A 101 -12.42 11.52 -2.13
CA GLY A 101 -12.77 10.10 -2.31
C GLY A 101 -12.13 9.44 -3.55
N THR A 102 -11.40 10.19 -4.38
CA THR A 102 -10.69 9.63 -5.53
C THR A 102 -9.41 8.89 -5.09
N LYS A 103 -9.01 7.89 -5.88
CA LYS A 103 -7.77 7.14 -5.62
C LYS A 103 -6.55 8.01 -5.90
N PHE A 104 -5.55 7.92 -5.02
CA PHE A 104 -4.27 8.58 -5.24
C PHE A 104 -3.60 8.11 -6.54
N GLY A 105 -2.95 9.04 -7.25
CA GLY A 105 -2.24 8.77 -8.49
C GLY A 105 -3.11 8.59 -9.75
N LYS A 106 -4.44 8.67 -9.65
CA LYS A 106 -5.33 8.82 -10.82
C LYS A 106 -5.60 10.30 -11.08
N THR A 107 -5.16 10.78 -12.23
CA THR A 107 -5.54 12.09 -12.78
C THR A 107 -6.52 11.89 -13.94
N GLU A 108 -7.19 12.95 -14.40
CA GLU A 108 -8.01 12.91 -15.61
C GLU A 108 -7.20 12.42 -16.84
N GLY A 109 -5.89 12.68 -16.85
CA GLY A 109 -4.95 12.21 -17.88
C GLY A 109 -4.33 10.83 -17.63
N GLY A 110 -4.83 10.05 -16.67
CA GLY A 110 -4.33 8.72 -16.34
C GLY A 110 -3.38 8.65 -15.13
N ALA A 111 -2.58 7.59 -15.07
CA ALA A 111 -1.64 7.34 -13.97
C ALA A 111 -0.43 8.28 -14.01
N VAL A 112 0.07 8.66 -12.83
CA VAL A 112 1.33 9.39 -12.68
C VAL A 112 2.47 8.39 -12.55
N TRP A 113 3.28 8.25 -13.61
CA TRP A 113 4.37 7.27 -13.67
C TRP A 113 5.67 7.84 -13.10
N LEU A 114 6.51 6.97 -12.54
CA LEU A 114 7.89 7.33 -12.16
C LEU A 114 8.85 7.36 -13.37
N ASP A 115 8.51 6.67 -14.46
CA ASP A 115 9.30 6.68 -15.68
C ASP A 115 9.16 8.05 -16.39
N PRO A 116 10.25 8.81 -16.59
CA PRO A 116 10.20 10.14 -17.20
C PRO A 116 9.70 10.14 -18.65
N LYS A 117 9.76 9.00 -19.34
CA LYS A 117 9.22 8.85 -20.71
C LYS A 117 7.70 8.72 -20.73
N LYS A 118 7.09 8.30 -19.63
CA LYS A 118 5.63 8.18 -19.47
C LYS A 118 5.03 9.38 -18.75
N THR A 119 5.77 10.00 -17.83
CA THR A 119 5.36 11.23 -17.15
C THR A 119 6.60 12.10 -16.99
N SER A 120 6.65 13.23 -17.70
CA SER A 120 7.80 14.12 -17.63
C SER A 120 8.03 14.62 -16.20
N PRO A 121 9.28 14.91 -15.79
CA PRO A 121 9.55 15.48 -14.46
C PRO A 121 8.74 16.73 -14.16
N TYR A 122 8.48 17.57 -15.17
CA TYR A 122 7.59 18.72 -15.05
C TYR A 122 6.16 18.32 -14.68
N LYS A 123 5.57 17.35 -15.39
CA LYS A 123 4.19 16.88 -15.10
C LYS A 123 4.12 16.19 -13.74
N PHE A 124 5.16 15.45 -13.36
CA PHE A 124 5.28 14.83 -12.05
C PHE A 124 5.32 15.89 -10.94
N TYR A 125 6.11 16.95 -11.10
CA TYR A 125 6.16 18.07 -10.16
C TYR A 125 4.81 18.81 -10.06
N GLN A 126 4.18 19.10 -11.22
CA GLN A 126 2.86 19.73 -11.27
C GLN A 126 1.78 18.90 -10.56
N PHE A 127 1.86 17.57 -10.58
CA PHE A 127 0.94 16.72 -9.83
C PHE A 127 0.97 17.04 -8.33
N TRP A 128 2.16 17.22 -7.75
CA TRP A 128 2.31 17.52 -6.32
C TRP A 128 1.90 18.95 -5.98
N ILE A 129 2.23 19.93 -6.84
CA ILE A 129 1.81 21.33 -6.65
C ILE A 129 0.29 21.48 -6.65
N ASN A 130 -0.42 20.66 -7.43
CA ASN A 130 -1.89 20.68 -7.50
C ASN A 130 -2.55 19.80 -6.41
N THR A 131 -1.84 19.42 -5.35
CA THR A 131 -2.42 18.69 -4.23
C THR A 131 -3.36 19.60 -3.45
N ALA A 132 -4.55 19.11 -3.10
CA ALA A 132 -5.51 19.87 -2.30
C ALA A 132 -5.00 20.11 -0.87
N ASP A 133 -5.34 21.26 -0.29
CA ASP A 133 -4.96 21.65 1.08
C ASP A 133 -5.35 20.60 2.12
N ALA A 134 -6.48 19.91 1.92
CA ALA A 134 -6.97 18.86 2.83
C ALA A 134 -6.09 17.59 2.82
N ASP A 135 -5.27 17.40 1.79
CA ASP A 135 -4.44 16.21 1.60
C ASP A 135 -2.94 16.49 1.74
N VAL A 136 -2.49 17.73 1.52
CA VAL A 136 -1.06 18.08 1.40
C VAL A 136 -0.24 17.66 2.62
N TYR A 137 -0.67 17.97 3.84
CA TYR A 137 0.08 17.62 5.06
C TYR A 137 0.09 16.12 5.34
N ARG A 138 -0.99 15.42 4.97
CA ARG A 138 -1.03 13.96 5.03
C ARG A 138 -0.03 13.37 4.03
N PHE A 139 0.04 13.91 2.81
CA PHE A 139 0.98 13.44 1.79
C PHE A 139 2.43 13.78 2.12
N LEU A 140 2.72 14.92 2.77
CA LEU A 140 4.05 15.21 3.30
C LEU A 140 4.51 14.11 4.26
N LYS A 141 3.64 13.68 5.18
CA LYS A 141 3.92 12.59 6.14
C LYS A 141 4.11 11.22 5.47
N PHE A 142 3.52 10.99 4.29
CA PHE A 142 3.63 9.72 3.57
C PHE A 142 4.81 9.65 2.59
N PHE A 143 5.14 10.75 1.92
CA PHE A 143 6.01 10.73 0.72
C PHE A 143 7.29 11.57 0.86
N THR A 144 7.52 12.19 2.01
CA THR A 144 8.75 12.92 2.30
C THR A 144 9.50 12.29 3.47
N PHE A 145 10.77 12.67 3.62
CA PHE A 145 11.60 12.32 4.77
C PHE A 145 11.71 13.48 5.77
N MET A 146 10.79 14.45 5.71
CA MET A 146 10.76 15.56 6.67
C MET A 146 10.33 15.07 8.04
N ASP A 147 10.87 15.71 9.07
CA ASP A 147 10.49 15.40 10.46
C ASP A 147 9.03 15.81 10.71
N ILE A 148 8.36 15.08 11.60
CA ILE A 148 6.95 15.33 11.88
C ILE A 148 6.73 16.71 12.49
N GLU A 149 7.70 17.20 13.27
CA GLU A 149 7.74 18.53 13.85
C GLU A 149 7.81 19.62 12.77
N GLU A 150 8.64 19.43 11.74
CA GLU A 150 8.76 20.37 10.62
C GLU A 150 7.47 20.45 9.81
N ILE A 151 6.84 19.30 9.53
CA ILE A 151 5.56 19.26 8.81
C ILE A 151 4.46 19.96 9.62
N ASN A 152 4.41 19.73 10.94
CA ASN A 152 3.41 20.37 11.79
C ASN A 152 3.64 21.89 11.91
N ALA A 153 4.90 22.34 11.96
CA ALA A 153 5.24 23.76 11.96
C ALA A 153 4.80 24.44 10.65
N LEU A 154 5.05 23.80 9.51
CA LEU A 154 4.60 24.27 8.19
C LEU A 154 3.06 24.38 8.13
N GLU A 155 2.35 23.37 8.64
CA GLU A 155 0.89 23.38 8.70
C GLU A 155 0.34 24.55 9.55
N GLU A 156 0.97 24.84 10.68
CA GLU A 156 0.57 25.97 11.52
C GLU A 156 0.93 27.32 10.89
N GLU A 157 2.07 27.44 10.21
CA GLU A 157 2.44 28.65 9.48
C GLU A 157 1.39 28.99 8.42
N ASP A 158 1.00 28.02 7.58
CA ASP A 158 0.00 28.21 6.54
C ASP A 158 -1.39 28.55 7.12
N LYS A 159 -1.83 27.89 8.20
CA LYS A 159 -3.06 28.24 8.91
C LYS A 159 -3.05 29.69 9.41
N THR A 160 -1.92 30.16 9.96
CA THR A 160 -1.80 31.55 10.42
C THR A 160 -1.71 32.55 9.28
N ALA A 161 -1.08 32.20 8.16
CA ALA A 161 -0.99 33.04 6.97
C ALA A 161 -2.37 33.22 6.30
N VAL A 162 -3.16 32.14 6.19
CA VAL A 162 -4.54 32.18 5.70
C VAL A 162 -5.42 33.05 6.61
N LYS A 163 -5.33 32.88 7.94
CA LYS A 163 -6.07 33.73 8.89
C LYS A 163 -5.68 35.21 8.78
N ARG A 164 -4.39 35.52 8.62
CA ARG A 164 -3.91 36.90 8.42
C ARG A 164 -4.44 37.50 7.11
N ARG A 165 -4.47 36.74 6.02
CA ARG A 165 -5.07 37.19 4.74
C ARG A 165 -6.58 37.41 4.86
N ALA A 166 -7.31 36.50 5.51
CA ALA A 166 -8.74 36.65 5.76
C ALA A 166 -9.06 37.90 6.62
N LEU A 167 -8.28 38.14 7.68
CA LEU A 167 -8.42 39.33 8.52
C LEU A 167 -8.08 40.63 7.77
N SER A 168 -7.08 40.60 6.88
CA SER A 168 -6.76 41.75 6.02
C SER A 168 -7.83 42.04 4.94
N MET A 169 -8.55 41.01 4.48
CA MET A 169 -9.70 41.17 3.57
C MET A 169 -10.99 41.58 4.32
N CYS A 170 -11.11 41.27 5.61
CA CYS A 170 -12.20 41.74 6.47
C CYS A 170 -12.06 43.19 6.95
N TRP A 171 -11.01 43.92 6.52
CA TRP A 171 -10.90 45.36 6.76
C TRP A 171 -10.96 46.21 5.47
N PRO A 172 -12.16 46.45 4.92
CA PRO A 172 -12.41 47.64 4.11
C PRO A 172 -13.18 48.69 4.92
N SER A 173 -12.83 49.97 4.69
CA SER A 173 -13.49 51.22 5.11
C SER A 173 -13.34 51.69 6.57
N ARG A 174 -12.31 52.51 6.80
CA ARG A 174 -12.55 53.87 7.30
C ARG A 174 -12.29 54.85 6.17
#